data_AF-A0A2V9K6Z0-F1
#
_entry.id   AF-A0A2V9K6Z0-F1
#
_cell.length_a   1.000
_cell.length_b   1.000
_cell.length_c   1.000
_cell.angle_alpha   90.00
_cell.angle_beta   90.00
_cell.angle_gamma   90.00
#
_symmetry.space_group_name_H-M   'P 1'
#
loop_
_entity.id
_entity.type
_entity.pdbx_description
1 polymer ?
#
loop_
_entity_poly.entity_id
_entity_poly.type
_entity_poly.pdbx_seq_one_letter_code
_entity_poly.pdbx_strand_id
1 'polypeptide(L)'
;MDFSTDWVREIQTLFAEKLFVEVESPDTDLFQQGILDSMSLVELLLQLEQTYGFTVSIMDLDTEDIRTIRKIAELVSARVPAPALVKVR
;
A
#
# COMPACT_ATOMS: atom_id res chain seq x y z
N MET A 1 15.85 11.93 5.33
CA MET A 1 14.63 11.21 5.72
C MET A 1 14.35 10.24 4.60
N ASP A 2 14.35 8.94 4.89
CA ASP A 2 14.06 7.92 3.89
C ASP A 2 12.55 7.69 3.85
N PHE A 3 11.87 8.49 3.03
CA PHE A 3 10.42 8.45 2.88
C PHE A 3 9.91 7.09 2.36
N SER A 4 10.78 6.31 1.68
CA SER A 4 10.43 4.97 1.19
C SER A 4 10.14 4.02 2.34
N THR A 5 10.94 4.05 3.40
CA THR A 5 10.78 3.15 4.55
C THR A 5 9.56 3.50 5.41
N ASP A 6 9.19 4.77 5.52
CA ASP A 6 8.01 5.19 6.31
C ASP A 6 6.71 4.72 5.63
N TRP A 7 6.59 4.92 4.31
CA TRP A 7 5.43 4.44 3.57
C TRP A 7 5.31 2.92 3.57
N VAL A 8 6.43 2.18 3.51
CA VAL A 8 6.39 0.72 3.60
C VAL A 8 5.71 0.26 4.90
N ARG A 9 6.06 0.86 6.05
CA ARG A 9 5.43 0.51 7.33
C ARG A 9 3.95 0.87 7.37
N GLU A 10 3.58 2.01 6.79
CA GLU A 10 2.20 2.46 6.75
C GLU A 10 1.33 1.50 5.92
N ILE A 11 1.85 1.05 4.77
CA ILE A 11 1.16 0.07 3.94
C ILE A 11 1.10 -1.29 4.61
N GLN A 12 2.15 -1.74 5.31
CA GLN A 12 2.07 -2.98 6.11
C GLN A 12 0.99 -2.89 7.19
N THR A 13 0.87 -1.75 7.87
CA THR A 13 -0.18 -1.49 8.87
C THR A 13 -1.56 -1.53 8.23
N LEU A 14 -1.73 -0.91 7.05
CA LEU A 14 -2.99 -0.96 6.31
C LEU A 14 -3.40 -2.40 5.94
N PHE A 15 -2.46 -3.22 5.49
CA PHE A 15 -2.73 -4.63 5.20
C PHE A 15 -3.15 -5.40 6.46
N ALA A 16 -2.48 -5.19 7.58
CA ALA A 16 -2.81 -5.85 8.84
C ALA A 16 -4.16 -5.41 9.42
N GLU A 17 -4.47 -4.10 9.39
CA GLU A 17 -5.67 -3.55 10.02
C GLU A 17 -6.92 -3.59 9.13
N LYS A 18 -6.77 -3.46 7.81
CA LYS A 18 -7.89 -3.35 6.87
C LYS A 18 -8.14 -4.62 6.09
N LEU A 19 -7.07 -5.28 5.66
CA LEU A 19 -7.13 -6.51 4.86
C LEU A 19 -6.97 -7.76 5.74
N PHE A 20 -6.62 -7.60 7.02
CA PHE A 20 -6.34 -8.70 7.96
C PHE A 20 -5.27 -9.67 7.44
N VAL A 21 -4.29 -9.15 6.70
CA VAL A 21 -3.15 -9.91 6.17
C VAL A 21 -1.84 -9.32 6.69
N GLU A 22 -0.98 -10.19 7.23
CA GLU A 22 0.38 -9.81 7.59
C GLU A 22 1.35 -10.11 6.45
N VAL A 23 2.14 -9.11 6.06
CA VAL A 23 3.17 -9.24 5.03
C VAL A 23 4.54 -9.00 5.67
N GLU A 24 5.29 -10.07 5.91
CA GLU A 24 6.57 -10.02 6.62
C GLU A 24 7.64 -9.24 5.86
N SER A 25 7.76 -9.47 4.54
CA SER A 25 8.74 -8.81 3.68
C SER A 25 8.07 -7.84 2.72
N PRO A 26 8.54 -6.59 2.62
CA PRO A 26 7.93 -5.61 1.74
C PRO A 26 8.19 -5.88 0.25
N ASP A 27 9.11 -6.78 -0.05
CA ASP A 27 9.48 -7.22 -1.40
C ASP A 27 8.78 -8.54 -1.79
N THR A 28 7.89 -9.06 -0.93
CA THR A 28 7.08 -10.24 -1.23
C THR A 28 6.14 -9.95 -2.40
N ASP A 29 6.15 -10.86 -3.39
CA ASP A 29 5.17 -10.87 -4.47
C ASP A 29 3.80 -11.29 -3.93
N LEU A 30 2.90 -10.31 -3.80
CA LEU A 30 1.59 -10.47 -3.19
C LEU A 30 0.66 -11.34 -4.04
N PHE A 31 0.81 -11.30 -5.36
CA PHE A 31 -0.01 -12.11 -6.28
C PHE A 31 0.47 -13.56 -6.28
N GLN A 32 1.79 -13.78 -6.33
CA GLN A 32 2.35 -15.12 -6.34
C GLN A 32 2.08 -15.87 -5.02
N GLN A 33 2.05 -15.15 -3.89
CA GLN A 33 1.68 -15.72 -2.59
C GLN A 33 0.15 -15.87 -2.39
N GLY A 34 -0.67 -15.37 -3.32
CA GLY A 34 -2.14 -15.38 -3.20
C GLY A 34 -2.66 -14.43 -2.11
N ILE A 35 -1.86 -13.46 -1.69
CA ILE A 35 -2.26 -12.40 -0.75
C ILE A 35 -3.16 -11.38 -1.45
N LEU A 36 -2.82 -11.05 -2.70
CA LEU A 36 -3.66 -10.25 -3.57
C LEU A 36 -4.22 -11.10 -4.71
N ASP A 37 -5.53 -11.00 -4.88
CA ASP A 37 -6.33 -11.52 -5.97
C ASP A 37 -7.19 -10.41 -6.57
N SER A 38 -8.09 -10.73 -7.49
CA SER A 38 -8.94 -9.73 -8.15
C SER A 38 -9.89 -8.99 -7.21
N MET A 39 -10.33 -9.62 -6.11
CA MET A 39 -11.31 -9.04 -5.20
C MET A 39 -10.63 -8.18 -4.13
N SER A 40 -9.59 -8.73 -3.49
CA SER A 40 -8.75 -8.02 -2.52
C SER A 40 -7.99 -6.85 -3.14
N LEU A 41 -7.71 -6.87 -4.45
CA LEU A 41 -7.20 -5.71 -5.17
C LEU A 41 -8.19 -4.53 -5.12
N VAL A 42 -9.45 -4.76 -5.45
CA VAL A 42 -10.47 -3.70 -5.43
C VAL A 42 -10.63 -3.15 -4.00
N GLU A 43 -10.58 -4.04 -3.00
CA GLU A 43 -10.61 -3.64 -1.60
C GLU A 43 -9.39 -2.81 -1.19
N LEU A 44 -8.18 -3.24 -1.57
CA LEU A 44 -6.95 -2.48 -1.35
C LEU A 44 -7.07 -1.07 -1.92
N LEU A 45 -7.51 -0.93 -3.18
CA LEU A 45 -7.69 0.38 -3.80
C LEU A 45 -8.65 1.23 -2.99
N LEU A 46 -9.82 0.69 -2.63
CA LEU A 46 -10.80 1.41 -1.80
C LEU A 46 -10.19 1.87 -0.45
N GLN A 47 -9.40 1.03 0.21
CA GLN A 47 -8.74 1.37 1.47
C GLN A 47 -7.68 2.46 1.28
N LEU A 48 -6.91 2.42 0.20
CA LEU A 48 -5.94 3.47 -0.14
C LEU A 48 -6.65 4.82 -0.37
N GLU A 49 -7.75 4.81 -1.13
CA GLU A 49 -8.52 6.02 -1.42
C GLU A 49 -9.14 6.62 -0.15
N GLN A 50 -9.73 5.77 0.70
CA GLN A 50 -10.35 6.19 1.96
C GLN A 50 -9.33 6.67 2.99
N THR A 51 -8.16 6.04 3.06
CA THR A 51 -7.13 6.36 4.07
C THR A 51 -6.34 7.60 3.70
N TYR A 52 -6.00 7.77 2.43
CA TYR A 52 -5.06 8.81 1.99
C TYR A 52 -5.68 9.89 1.10
N GLY A 53 -6.95 9.74 0.70
CA GLY A 53 -7.71 10.80 0.02
C GLY A 53 -7.29 11.05 -1.43
N PHE A 54 -6.66 10.08 -2.10
CA PHE A 54 -6.37 10.13 -3.54
C PHE A 54 -7.16 9.05 -4.29
N THR A 55 -7.36 9.22 -5.59
CA THR A 55 -8.06 8.24 -6.44
C THR A 55 -7.05 7.41 -7.23
N VAL A 56 -7.29 6.10 -7.32
CA VAL A 56 -6.50 5.17 -8.15
C VAL A 56 -7.41 4.55 -9.19
N SER A 57 -7.17 4.91 -10.45
CA SER A 57 -7.84 4.29 -11.58
C SER A 57 -7.23 2.91 -11.83
N ILE A 58 -8.03 1.85 -11.69
CA ILE A 58 -7.61 0.49 -12.01
C ILE A 58 -7.23 0.33 -13.49
N MET A 59 -7.73 1.20 -14.38
CA MET A 59 -7.36 1.18 -15.80
C MET A 59 -5.94 1.72 -16.04
N ASP A 60 -5.43 2.55 -15.15
CA ASP A 60 -4.10 3.15 -15.24
C ASP A 60 -3.07 2.44 -14.35
N LEU A 61 -3.49 1.40 -13.63
CA LEU A 61 -2.69 0.67 -12.67
C LEU A 61 -2.18 -0.63 -13.30
N ASP A 62 -0.86 -0.78 -13.39
CA ASP A 62 -0.27 -2.07 -13.73
C ASP A 62 -0.16 -2.93 -12.46
N THR A 63 -0.35 -4.22 -12.61
CA THR A 63 -0.03 -5.23 -11.60
C THR A 63 1.39 -5.06 -11.03
N GLU A 64 2.37 -4.61 -11.84
CA GLU A 64 3.73 -4.38 -11.36
C GLU A 64 3.83 -3.22 -10.35
N ASP A 65 2.95 -2.21 -10.43
CA ASP A 65 2.93 -1.06 -9.53
C ASP A 65 2.39 -1.40 -8.13
N ILE A 66 1.79 -2.58 -7.98
CA ILE A 66 1.18 -3.06 -6.74
C ILE A 66 1.61 -4.47 -6.37
N ARG A 67 2.62 -5.00 -7.07
CA ARG A 67 3.11 -6.38 -6.92
C ARG A 67 3.66 -6.68 -5.53
N THR A 68 4.20 -5.65 -4.88
CA THR A 68 4.84 -5.73 -3.57
C THR A 68 4.42 -4.55 -2.72
N ILE A 69 4.53 -4.68 -1.40
CA ILE A 69 4.28 -3.56 -0.47
C ILE A 69 5.17 -2.36 -0.79
N ARG A 70 6.43 -2.60 -1.18
CA ARG A 70 7.35 -1.52 -1.58
C ARG A 70 6.80 -0.74 -2.78
N LYS A 71 6.27 -1.43 -3.78
CA LYS A 71 5.69 -0.79 -4.98
C LYS A 71 4.44 0.02 -4.65
N ILE A 72 3.57 -0.51 -3.80
CA ILE A 72 2.39 0.22 -3.31
C ILE A 72 2.83 1.48 -2.53
N ALA A 73 3.84 1.35 -1.66
CA ALA A 73 4.39 2.46 -0.90
C ALA A 73 5.01 3.54 -1.82
N GLU A 74 5.74 3.14 -2.87
CA GLU A 74 6.25 4.05 -3.90
C GLU A 74 5.12 4.81 -4.59
N LEU A 75 4.06 4.10 -4.99
CA LEU A 75 2.87 4.67 -5.64
C LEU A 75 2.17 5.71 -4.76
N VAL A 76 2.03 5.41 -3.46
CA VAL A 76 1.41 6.31 -2.48
C VAL A 76 2.31 7.51 -2.23
N SER A 77 3.61 7.30 -2.07
CA SER A 77 4.59 8.39 -1.85
C SER A 77 4.65 9.40 -3.00
N ALA A 78 4.37 8.97 -4.23
CA ALA A 78 4.33 9.83 -5.40
C ALA A 78 3.07 10.73 -5.44
N ARG A 79 2.01 10.34 -4.72
CA ARG A 79 0.70 11.02 -4.72
C ARG A 79 0.44 11.80 -3.44
N VAL A 80 1.01 11.34 -2.33
CA VAL A 80 0.77 11.87 -1.00
C VAL A 80 2.10 12.36 -0.43
N PRO A 81 2.22 13.63 -0.04
CA PRO A 81 3.38 14.10 0.69
C PRO A 81 3.54 13.28 1.97
N ALA A 82 4.78 13.01 2.37
CA ALA A 82 5.14 12.10 3.46
C ALA A 82 4.17 12.15 4.65
N PRO A 83 3.77 10.99 5.20
CA PRO A 83 2.80 10.96 6.28
C PRO A 83 3.41 11.77 7.41
N ALA A 84 2.70 12.82 7.82
CA ALA A 84 3.10 13.58 8.99
C ALA A 84 2.92 12.64 10.18
N LEU A 85 3.95 11.85 10.50
CA LEU A 85 4.03 11.09 11.72
C LEU A 85 3.92 12.14 12.83
N VAL A 86 2.70 12.31 13.35
CA VAL A 86 2.46 13.05 14.57
C VAL A 86 3.20 12.27 15.64
N LYS A 87 4.43 12.68 15.92
CA LYS A 87 5.18 12.27 17.10
C LYS A 87 4.35 12.74 18.28
N VAL A 88 3.49 11.86 18.79
CA VAL A 88 2.90 12.01 20.12
C VAL A 88 4.10 12.08 21.07
N ARG A 89 4.31 13.27 21.63
CA ARG A 89 5.35 13.56 22.62
C ARG A 89 5.05 12.90 23.95
#